data_AF-A0A1G3AAN5-F1
#
_entry.id   AF-A0A1G3AAN5-F1
#
_cell.length_a   1.000
_cell.length_b   1.000
_cell.length_c   1.000
_cell.angle_alpha   90.00
_cell.angle_beta   90.00
_cell.angle_gamma   90.00
#
_symmetry.space_group_name_H-M   'P 1'
#
loop_
_entity.id
_entity.type
_entity.pdbx_description
1 polymer ?
#
loop_
_entity_poly.entity_id
_entity_poly.type
_entity_poly.pdbx_seq_one_letter_code
_entity_poly.pdbx_strand_id
1 'polypeptide(L)'
;MIMAKQSIAFFFIMCFSIIAIAGKPQAPFPSRLSHREKGMTSEKYREKVDRSHAESRQKFFRSVEEKTRLMSREVWKRLLRVNEQQWKTIEPKYEKYVALRREAYSRASGWGERSEQTFHWNKHSMVADGRSARTLDEMTEGEKIADALVDLLEDENTTDEAIRQKIDALQKLRDAARKQIPEARQELKKILTTPRQEAVFLVTGCIK
;
A
#
# COMPACT_ATOMS: atom_id res chain seq x y z
N MET A 1 -8.29 -13.61 -42.50
CA MET A 1 -9.52 -13.45 -41.70
C MET A 1 -9.13 -13.55 -40.22
N ILE A 2 -8.39 -12.57 -39.69
CA ILE A 2 -8.83 -11.39 -38.91
C ILE A 2 -9.76 -11.76 -37.74
N MET A 3 -9.19 -11.98 -36.55
CA MET A 3 -9.33 -11.11 -35.35
C MET A 3 -8.67 -11.78 -34.13
N ALA A 4 -7.41 -11.45 -33.88
CA ALA A 4 -6.74 -11.69 -32.60
C ALA A 4 -5.98 -10.42 -32.25
N LYS A 5 -6.64 -9.47 -31.59
CA LYS A 5 -6.04 -8.23 -31.05
C LYS A 5 -7.10 -7.44 -30.27
N GLN A 6 -7.44 -7.85 -29.03
CA GLN A 6 -8.19 -6.95 -28.12
C GLN A 6 -8.28 -7.33 -26.63
N SER A 7 -7.44 -8.21 -26.08
CA SER A 7 -7.60 -8.64 -24.66
C SER A 7 -6.49 -8.23 -23.69
N ILE A 8 -5.51 -7.42 -24.12
CA ILE A 8 -4.40 -6.96 -23.25
C ILE A 8 -4.63 -5.52 -22.72
N ALA A 9 -5.69 -4.84 -23.16
CA ALA A 9 -5.96 -3.46 -22.75
C ALA A 9 -6.70 -3.30 -21.41
N PHE A 10 -7.19 -4.37 -20.78
CA PHE A 10 -7.98 -4.25 -19.54
C PHE A 10 -7.16 -4.17 -18.25
N PHE A 11 -5.86 -4.48 -18.28
CA PHE A 11 -5.02 -4.46 -17.07
C PHE A 11 -4.53 -3.07 -16.66
N PHE A 12 -4.55 -2.09 -17.56
CA PHE A 12 -4.07 -0.72 -17.27
C PHE A 12 -5.16 0.27 -16.85
N ILE A 13 -6.45 -0.08 -17.02
CA ILE A 13 -7.57 0.84 -16.74
C ILE A 13 -7.94 0.85 -15.23
N MET A 14 -7.49 -0.12 -14.44
CA MET A 14 -7.85 -0.18 -13.01
C MET A 14 -7.01 0.76 -12.13
N CYS A 15 -5.94 1.37 -12.64
CA CYS A 15 -5.09 2.30 -11.88
C CYS A 15 -5.14 3.76 -12.35
N PHE A 16 -5.76 4.08 -13.50
CA PHE A 16 -5.82 5.45 -14.03
C PHE A 16 -7.23 6.09 -14.06
N SER A 17 -8.27 5.39 -13.63
CA SER A 17 -9.64 5.91 -13.62
C SER A 17 -10.15 6.31 -12.22
N ILE A 18 -9.34 7.04 -11.43
CA ILE A 18 -9.82 7.67 -10.18
C ILE A 18 -10.23 9.15 -10.42
N ILE A 19 -10.13 9.66 -11.65
CA ILE A 19 -10.66 10.99 -11.99
C ILE A 19 -11.82 10.83 -12.98
N ALA A 20 -12.99 10.40 -12.52
CA ALA A 20 -14.30 10.78 -13.06
C ALA A 20 -15.41 9.81 -12.61
N ILE A 21 -15.79 9.80 -11.33
CA ILE A 21 -17.14 9.36 -10.95
C ILE A 21 -17.69 10.30 -9.87
N ALA A 22 -18.60 11.17 -10.31
CA ALA A 22 -19.65 11.87 -9.55
C ALA A 22 -19.26 12.48 -8.20
N GLY A 23 -18.52 13.57 -8.25
CA GLY A 23 -18.20 14.44 -7.11
C GLY A 23 -16.97 15.25 -7.50
N LYS A 24 -17.03 16.58 -7.40
CA LYS A 24 -15.85 17.42 -7.67
C LYS A 24 -14.67 16.83 -6.90
N PRO A 25 -13.50 16.60 -7.52
CA PRO A 25 -12.32 16.20 -6.76
C PRO A 25 -12.12 17.28 -5.69
N GLN A 26 -12.29 16.91 -4.42
CA GLN A 26 -11.83 17.78 -3.35
C GLN A 26 -10.32 17.87 -3.55
N ALA A 27 -9.87 19.05 -3.97
CA ALA A 27 -8.45 19.31 -4.07
C ALA A 27 -7.82 18.96 -2.71
N PRO A 28 -6.63 18.36 -2.68
CA PRO A 28 -5.94 18.02 -1.43
C PRO A 28 -5.58 19.25 -0.59
N PHE A 29 -5.86 20.46 -1.10
CA PHE A 29 -5.56 21.73 -0.48
C PHE A 29 -6.83 22.39 0.06
N PRO A 30 -6.84 22.83 1.33
CA PRO A 30 -7.94 23.62 1.86
C PRO A 30 -8.05 24.92 1.06
N SER A 31 -9.27 25.27 0.65
CA SER A 31 -9.55 26.50 -0.14
C SER A 31 -9.31 27.79 0.66
N ARG A 32 -9.06 27.68 1.97
CA ARG A 32 -8.74 28.79 2.87
C ARG A 32 -7.39 28.54 3.54
N LEU A 33 -6.36 29.23 3.07
CA LEU A 33 -5.12 29.39 3.82
C LEU A 33 -5.44 30.01 5.19
N SER A 34 -4.85 29.48 6.27
CA SER A 34 -5.03 30.06 7.60
C SER A 34 -4.53 31.50 7.59
N HIS A 35 -5.31 32.44 8.11
CA HIS A 35 -4.88 33.82 8.22
C HIS A 35 -3.61 33.92 9.09
N ARG A 36 -2.62 34.71 8.65
CA ARG A 36 -1.41 34.96 9.44
C ARG A 36 -1.81 35.74 10.69
N GLU A 37 -1.63 35.13 11.86
CA GLU A 37 -1.95 35.75 13.13
C GLU A 37 -1.02 36.95 13.39
N LYS A 38 -1.55 37.98 14.03
CA LYS A 38 -0.81 39.20 14.36
C LYS A 38 0.33 38.84 15.33
N GLY A 39 1.57 39.19 14.98
CA GLY A 39 2.77 38.86 15.75
C GLY A 39 3.46 37.54 15.37
N MET A 40 2.92 36.78 14.40
CA MET A 40 3.53 35.54 13.93
C MET A 40 4.70 35.80 12.97
N THR A 41 5.86 35.19 13.23
CA THR A 41 7.02 35.24 12.34
C THR A 41 6.73 34.49 11.03
N SER A 42 7.46 34.83 9.96
CA SER A 42 7.25 34.21 8.65
C SER A 42 7.56 32.70 8.67
N GLU A 43 8.52 32.29 9.50
CA GLU A 43 8.91 30.89 9.71
C GLU A 43 7.80 30.08 10.40
N LYS A 44 7.28 30.56 11.53
CA LYS A 44 6.15 29.92 12.23
C LYS A 44 4.89 29.86 11.35
N TYR A 45 4.67 30.87 10.52
CA TYR A 45 3.57 30.86 9.57
C TYR A 45 3.76 29.79 8.49
N ARG A 46 4.96 29.64 7.93
CA ARG A 46 5.29 28.57 6.98
C ARG A 46 5.09 27.19 7.60
N GLU A 47 5.64 26.96 8.79
CA GLU A 47 5.48 25.69 9.51
C GLU A 47 4.00 25.33 9.73
N LYS A 48 3.17 26.31 10.12
CA LYS A 48 1.73 26.13 10.29
C LYS A 48 1.03 25.77 8.97
N VAL A 49 1.40 26.42 7.88
CA VAL A 49 0.86 26.13 6.54
C VAL A 49 1.28 24.72 6.09
N ASP A 50 2.55 24.36 6.26
CA ASP A 50 3.08 23.05 5.87
C ASP A 50 2.42 21.92 6.66
N ARG A 51 2.22 22.11 7.97
CA ARG A 51 1.50 21.18 8.83
C ARG A 51 0.04 21.02 8.37
N SER A 52 -0.66 22.11 8.11
CA SER A 52 -2.04 22.10 7.60
C SER A 52 -2.15 21.35 6.26
N HIS A 53 -1.18 21.56 5.36
CA HIS A 53 -1.11 20.84 4.10
C HIS A 53 -0.83 19.34 4.31
N ALA A 54 0.09 18.98 5.21
CA ALA A 54 0.40 17.59 5.53
C ALA A 54 -0.82 16.87 6.11
N GLU A 55 -1.52 17.48 7.06
CA GLU A 55 -2.77 16.95 7.63
C GLU A 55 -3.86 16.78 6.57
N SER A 56 -4.03 17.77 5.69
CA SER A 56 -5.03 17.73 4.61
C SER A 56 -4.73 16.62 3.62
N ARG A 57 -3.46 16.47 3.21
CA ARG A 57 -3.00 15.35 2.37
C ARG A 57 -3.24 14.01 3.05
N GLN A 58 -2.90 13.88 4.32
CA GLN A 58 -3.12 12.64 5.07
C GLN A 58 -4.60 12.28 5.13
N LYS A 59 -5.48 13.22 5.52
CA LYS A 59 -6.93 13.00 5.56
C LYS A 59 -7.49 12.61 4.20
N PHE A 60 -7.05 13.28 3.14
CA PHE A 60 -7.45 12.97 1.78
C PHE A 60 -7.07 11.53 1.42
N PHE A 61 -5.80 11.16 1.56
CA PHE A 61 -5.33 9.81 1.20
C PHE A 61 -6.00 8.72 2.05
N ARG A 62 -6.23 8.96 3.35
CA ARG A 62 -7.00 8.05 4.21
C ARG A 62 -8.43 7.84 3.71
N SER A 63 -9.11 8.92 3.30
CA SER A 63 -10.47 8.82 2.74
C SER A 63 -10.49 8.03 1.42
N VAL A 64 -9.46 8.20 0.60
CA VAL A 64 -9.30 7.48 -0.68
C VAL A 64 -8.99 6.02 -0.42
N GLU A 65 -8.11 5.71 0.53
CA GLU A 65 -7.78 4.34 0.94
C GLU A 65 -9.01 3.59 1.45
N GLU A 66 -9.81 4.18 2.36
CA GLU A 66 -11.01 3.50 2.87
C GLU A 66 -12.06 3.32 1.77
N LYS A 67 -12.30 4.34 0.93
CA LYS A 67 -13.20 4.19 -0.21
C LYS A 67 -12.70 3.10 -1.17
N THR A 68 -11.38 3.05 -1.41
CA THR A 68 -10.76 2.01 -2.25
C THR A 68 -10.89 0.64 -1.61
N ARG A 69 -10.78 0.52 -0.29
CA ARG A 69 -10.97 -0.73 0.45
C ARG A 69 -12.40 -1.25 0.30
N LEU A 70 -13.39 -0.38 0.53
CA LEU A 70 -14.81 -0.72 0.38
C LEU A 70 -15.15 -1.08 -1.07
N MET A 71 -14.69 -0.29 -2.04
CA MET A 71 -14.89 -0.58 -3.47
C MET A 71 -14.23 -1.90 -3.85
N SER A 72 -13.02 -2.17 -3.35
CA SER A 72 -12.30 -3.42 -3.62
C SER A 72 -13.08 -4.62 -3.10
N ARG A 73 -13.62 -4.57 -1.88
CA ARG A 73 -14.44 -5.65 -1.30
C ARG A 73 -15.65 -5.99 -2.18
N GLU A 74 -16.41 -4.99 -2.59
CA GLU A 74 -17.60 -5.23 -3.44
C GLU A 74 -17.22 -5.68 -4.86
N VAL A 75 -16.11 -5.17 -5.41
CA VAL A 75 -15.55 -5.67 -6.67
C VAL A 75 -15.16 -7.14 -6.56
N TRP A 76 -14.47 -7.55 -5.49
CA TRP A 76 -14.12 -8.95 -5.25
C TRP A 76 -15.35 -9.84 -5.16
N LYS A 77 -16.37 -9.44 -4.38
CA LYS A 77 -17.64 -10.19 -4.28
C LYS A 77 -18.31 -10.35 -5.64
N ARG A 78 -18.36 -9.28 -6.45
CA ARG A 78 -18.92 -9.32 -7.81
C ARG A 78 -18.11 -10.20 -8.78
N LEU A 79 -16.78 -10.09 -8.74
CA LEU A 79 -15.89 -10.91 -9.57
C LEU A 79 -16.04 -12.39 -9.26
N LEU A 80 -16.08 -12.74 -7.97
CA LEU A 80 -16.22 -14.11 -7.48
C LEU A 80 -17.67 -14.63 -7.56
N ARG A 81 -18.66 -13.74 -7.78
CA ARG A 81 -20.10 -14.04 -7.73
C ARG A 81 -20.51 -14.68 -6.41
N VAL A 82 -20.07 -14.10 -5.30
CA VAL A 82 -20.34 -14.60 -3.95
C VAL A 82 -21.26 -13.68 -3.17
N ASN A 83 -22.10 -14.27 -2.33
CA ASN A 83 -22.88 -13.53 -1.35
C ASN A 83 -22.04 -13.23 -0.09
N GLU A 84 -22.64 -12.52 0.86
CA GLU A 84 -21.97 -12.14 2.11
C GLU A 84 -21.50 -13.33 2.94
N GLN A 85 -22.30 -14.41 2.99
CA GLN A 85 -21.96 -15.60 3.78
C GLN A 85 -20.76 -16.35 3.21
N GLN A 86 -20.71 -16.48 1.88
CA GLN A 86 -19.57 -17.05 1.17
C GLN A 86 -18.33 -16.16 1.32
N TRP A 87 -18.50 -14.84 1.22
CA TRP A 87 -17.40 -13.89 1.41
C TRP A 87 -16.79 -13.99 2.80
N LYS A 88 -17.58 -14.09 3.87
CA LYS A 88 -17.08 -14.30 5.25
C LYS A 88 -16.22 -15.54 5.42
N THR A 89 -16.36 -16.53 4.52
CA THR A 89 -15.51 -17.73 4.52
C THR A 89 -14.22 -17.52 3.72
N ILE A 90 -14.30 -16.79 2.60
CA ILE A 90 -13.17 -16.53 1.69
C ILE A 90 -12.23 -15.45 2.24
N GLU A 91 -12.79 -14.33 2.73
CA GLU A 91 -12.10 -13.13 3.19
C GLU A 91 -10.96 -13.44 4.15
N PRO A 92 -11.14 -14.15 5.28
CA PRO A 92 -10.05 -14.38 6.23
C PRO A 92 -8.89 -15.21 5.63
N LYS A 93 -9.17 -16.13 4.70
CA LYS A 93 -8.12 -16.92 4.03
C LYS A 93 -7.36 -16.09 3.01
N TYR A 94 -8.08 -15.24 2.28
CA TYR A 94 -7.48 -14.28 1.37
C TYR A 94 -6.63 -13.24 2.12
N GLU A 95 -7.13 -12.68 3.22
CA GLU A 95 -6.41 -11.73 4.06
C GLU A 95 -5.15 -12.33 4.67
N LYS A 96 -5.21 -13.59 5.17
CA LYS A 96 -4.02 -14.33 5.62
C LYS A 96 -2.97 -14.41 4.50
N TYR A 97 -3.37 -14.77 3.28
CA TYR A 97 -2.46 -14.81 2.13
C TYR A 97 -1.87 -13.43 1.82
N VAL A 98 -2.69 -12.37 1.82
CA VAL A 98 -2.24 -11.00 1.56
C VAL A 98 -1.26 -10.52 2.63
N ALA A 99 -1.52 -10.79 3.91
CA ALA A 99 -0.64 -10.44 5.02
C ALA A 99 0.71 -11.14 4.89
N LEU A 100 0.73 -12.46 4.68
CA LEU A 100 1.96 -13.21 4.44
C LEU A 100 2.72 -12.73 3.22
N ARG A 101 2.01 -12.35 2.15
CA ARG A 101 2.63 -11.77 0.95
C ARG A 101 3.25 -10.42 1.26
N ARG A 102 2.56 -9.54 2.00
CA ARG A 102 3.14 -8.25 2.43
C ARG A 102 4.43 -8.50 3.20
N GLU A 103 4.41 -9.37 4.20
CA GLU A 103 5.57 -9.76 5.02
C GLU A 103 6.75 -10.30 4.19
N ALA A 104 6.47 -11.25 3.29
CA ALA A 104 7.46 -11.91 2.44
C ALA A 104 8.18 -10.96 1.47
N TYR A 105 7.55 -9.83 1.16
CA TYR A 105 8.04 -8.82 0.22
C TYR A 105 8.17 -7.43 0.86
N SER A 106 8.12 -7.33 2.19
CA SER A 106 8.26 -6.06 2.92
C SER A 106 9.57 -5.41 2.54
N ARG A 107 9.54 -4.16 2.08
CA ARG A 107 10.70 -3.41 1.57
C ARG A 107 10.41 -1.92 1.63
N ALA A 108 11.42 -1.08 1.84
CA ALA A 108 11.29 0.33 1.50
C ALA A 108 11.28 0.49 -0.04
N SER A 109 10.46 1.42 -0.54
CA SER A 109 10.59 1.88 -1.93
C SER A 109 11.58 3.03 -2.00
N GLY A 110 12.28 3.19 -3.10
CA GLY A 110 13.12 4.36 -3.35
C GLY A 110 12.74 5.00 -4.67
N TRP A 111 12.89 6.31 -4.74
CA TRP A 111 12.84 7.06 -5.99
C TRP A 111 14.10 7.92 -6.08
N GLY A 112 14.68 7.94 -7.27
CA GLY A 112 15.76 8.86 -7.63
C GLY A 112 15.40 9.46 -8.98
N GLU A 113 15.53 10.77 -9.10
CA GLU A 113 15.35 11.44 -10.40
C GLU A 113 16.55 11.12 -11.28
N ARG A 114 16.33 10.84 -12.58
CA ARG A 114 17.41 10.51 -13.52
C ARG A 114 18.46 11.64 -13.66
N SER A 115 18.12 12.86 -13.24
CA SER A 115 18.95 14.06 -13.33
C SER A 115 19.46 14.59 -11.99
N GLU A 116 18.96 14.12 -10.84
CA GLU A 116 19.46 14.53 -9.53
C GLU A 116 20.31 13.44 -8.90
N GLN A 117 21.44 13.83 -8.32
CA GLN A 117 22.33 12.96 -7.55
C GLN A 117 21.73 12.53 -6.20
N THR A 118 20.46 12.83 -5.91
CA THR A 118 19.83 12.54 -4.62
C THR A 118 18.85 11.37 -4.75
N PHE A 119 19.21 10.25 -4.15
CA PHE A 119 18.34 9.10 -4.00
C PHE A 119 17.63 9.21 -2.64
N HIS A 120 16.31 9.04 -2.62
CA HIS A 120 15.53 9.11 -1.39
C HIS A 120 14.77 7.81 -1.14
N TRP A 121 14.89 7.31 0.09
CA TRP A 121 14.06 6.22 0.57
C TRP A 121 12.68 6.74 0.96
N ASN A 122 11.64 6.03 0.53
CA ASN A 122 10.28 6.25 0.96
C ASN A 122 9.95 5.24 2.05
N LYS A 123 10.02 5.72 3.30
CA LYS A 123 9.57 4.98 4.49
C LYS A 123 8.06 4.86 4.49
N HIS A 124 7.55 3.76 5.05
CA HIS A 124 6.11 3.53 5.13
C HIS A 124 5.41 4.42 6.17
N SER A 125 6.17 4.86 7.16
CA SER A 125 5.78 5.82 8.19
C SER A 125 5.69 7.26 7.66
N MET A 126 6.12 7.53 6.42
CA MET A 126 6.09 8.85 5.81
C MET A 126 4.99 8.96 4.74
N VAL A 127 4.50 10.18 4.54
CA VAL A 127 3.61 10.48 3.40
C VAL A 127 4.47 10.54 2.15
N ALA A 128 4.26 9.60 1.22
CA ALA A 128 4.94 9.53 -0.07
C ALA A 128 3.92 9.49 -1.20
N ASP A 129 4.34 9.81 -2.43
CA ASP A 129 3.47 10.02 -3.58
C ASP A 129 2.33 9.00 -3.70
N GLY A 130 1.11 9.47 -3.47
CA GLY A 130 -0.13 8.70 -3.62
C GLY A 130 -0.50 7.80 -2.44
N ARG A 131 0.18 7.88 -1.28
CA ARG A 131 -0.15 7.06 -0.08
C ARG A 131 -0.12 7.87 1.20
N SER A 132 -0.98 7.52 2.15
CA SER A 132 -0.93 8.08 3.49
C SER A 132 0.20 7.45 4.31
N ALA A 133 0.74 8.20 5.27
CA ALA A 133 1.62 7.65 6.29
C ALA A 133 0.87 6.63 7.14
N ARG A 134 1.50 5.48 7.38
CA ARG A 134 0.95 4.44 8.24
C ARG A 134 1.50 4.55 9.66
N THR A 135 0.64 4.31 10.63
CA THR A 135 1.03 4.22 12.03
C THR A 135 1.71 2.87 12.30
N LEU A 136 2.39 2.75 13.44
CA LEU A 136 3.10 1.51 13.80
C LEU A 136 2.15 0.31 13.91
N ASP A 137 0.91 0.49 14.33
CA ASP A 137 -0.10 -0.58 14.42
C ASP A 137 -0.61 -1.04 13.04
N GLU A 138 -0.48 -0.21 12.01
CA GLU A 138 -0.90 -0.53 10.64
C GLU A 138 0.22 -1.16 9.80
N MET A 139 1.46 -1.00 10.27
CA MET A 139 2.65 -1.58 9.68
C MET A 139 2.81 -3.03 10.11
N THR A 140 3.12 -3.88 9.14
CA THR A 140 3.65 -5.22 9.40
C THR A 140 5.01 -5.14 10.10
N GLU A 141 5.40 -6.20 10.80
CA GLU A 141 6.72 -6.26 11.44
C GLU A 141 7.86 -6.08 10.42
N GLY A 142 7.74 -6.68 9.24
CA GLY A 142 8.70 -6.52 8.16
C GLY A 142 8.77 -5.08 7.61
N GLU A 143 7.66 -4.35 7.58
CA GLU A 143 7.66 -2.92 7.21
C GLU A 143 8.35 -2.08 8.29
N LYS A 144 8.14 -2.38 9.58
CA LYS A 144 8.85 -1.72 10.69
C LYS A 144 10.36 -1.96 10.63
N ILE A 145 10.77 -3.20 10.39
CA ILE A 145 12.19 -3.55 10.24
C ILE A 145 12.78 -2.86 9.01
N ALA A 146 12.04 -2.79 7.90
CA ALA A 146 12.50 -2.10 6.70
C ALA A 146 12.68 -0.59 6.93
N ASP A 147 11.72 0.07 7.58
CA ASP A 147 11.84 1.49 7.93
C ASP A 147 13.02 1.72 8.88
N ALA A 148 13.19 0.89 9.91
CA ALA A 148 14.33 0.96 10.83
C ALA A 148 15.68 0.71 10.14
N LEU A 149 15.74 -0.16 9.12
CA LEU A 149 16.95 -0.35 8.32
C LEU A 149 17.25 0.89 7.48
N VAL A 150 16.22 1.60 6.97
CA VAL A 150 16.43 2.89 6.29
C VAL A 150 16.98 3.92 7.26
N ASP A 151 16.45 4.02 8.49
CA ASP A 151 16.98 4.94 9.51
C ASP A 151 18.48 4.71 9.75
N LEU A 152 18.89 3.45 9.87
CA LEU A 152 20.30 3.07 10.03
C LEU A 152 21.18 3.39 8.81
N LEU A 153 20.63 3.31 7.59
CA LEU A 153 21.36 3.63 6.37
C LEU A 153 21.51 5.15 6.15
N GLU A 154 20.62 5.95 6.73
CA GLU A 154 20.66 7.41 6.65
C GLU A 154 21.57 8.03 7.73
N ASP A 155 21.83 7.32 8.84
CA ASP A 155 22.76 7.76 9.89
C ASP A 155 24.21 7.34 9.58
N GLU A 156 25.04 8.32 9.24
CA GLU A 156 26.47 8.15 8.93
C GLU A 156 27.31 7.56 10.08
N ASN A 157 26.81 7.60 11.31
CA ASN A 157 27.50 7.06 12.49
C ASN A 157 27.10 5.62 12.81
N THR A 158 26.19 5.03 12.04
CA THR A 158 25.75 3.67 12.27
C THR A 158 26.88 2.67 12.02
N THR A 159 26.96 1.66 12.87
CA THR A 159 27.92 0.56 12.70
C THR A 159 27.42 -0.50 11.72
N ASP A 160 28.35 -1.09 10.97
CA ASP A 160 28.05 -2.22 10.07
C ASP A 160 27.34 -3.37 10.79
N GLU A 161 27.68 -3.60 12.06
CA GLU A 161 27.05 -4.63 12.90
C GLU A 161 25.56 -4.35 13.13
N ALA A 162 25.18 -3.10 13.44
CA ALA A 162 23.78 -2.72 13.60
C ALA A 162 22.99 -2.89 12.29
N ILE A 163 23.59 -2.54 11.16
CA ILE A 163 23.01 -2.77 9.82
C ILE A 163 22.84 -4.26 9.56
N ARG A 164 23.87 -5.08 9.87
CA ARG A 164 23.83 -6.55 9.68
C ARG A 164 22.70 -7.19 10.47
N GLN A 165 22.52 -6.79 11.73
CA GLN A 165 21.44 -7.30 12.57
C GLN A 165 20.05 -7.02 11.99
N LYS A 166 19.82 -5.82 11.42
CA LYS A 166 18.55 -5.49 10.76
C LYS A 166 18.37 -6.23 9.43
N ILE A 167 19.44 -6.44 8.67
CA ILE A 167 19.41 -7.27 7.45
C ILE A 167 18.96 -8.70 7.80
N ASP A 168 19.61 -9.32 8.79
CA ASP A 168 19.33 -10.69 9.19
C ASP A 168 17.90 -10.84 9.72
N ALA A 169 17.44 -9.88 10.52
CA ALA A 169 16.06 -9.84 11.01
C ALA A 169 15.05 -9.77 9.86
N LEU A 170 15.27 -8.90 8.88
CA LEU A 170 14.38 -8.74 7.73
C LEU A 170 14.38 -9.98 6.82
N GLN A 171 15.56 -10.58 6.58
CA GLN A 171 15.69 -11.80 5.79
C GLN A 171 14.97 -12.97 6.46
N LYS A 172 15.23 -13.21 7.74
CA LYS A 172 14.59 -14.27 8.53
C LYS A 172 13.07 -14.17 8.50
N LEU A 173 12.55 -12.95 8.67
CA LEU A 173 11.12 -12.68 8.64
C LEU A 173 10.52 -12.95 7.25
N ARG A 174 11.16 -12.44 6.19
CA ARG A 174 10.70 -12.67 4.80
C ARG A 174 10.68 -14.16 4.47
N ASP A 175 11.70 -14.90 4.88
CA ASP A 175 11.80 -16.34 4.60
C ASP A 175 10.78 -17.15 5.39
N ALA A 176 10.52 -16.79 6.66
CA ALA A 176 9.45 -17.40 7.45
C ALA A 176 8.08 -17.19 6.80
N ALA A 177 7.80 -15.97 6.32
CA ALA A 177 6.56 -15.66 5.62
C ALA A 177 6.43 -16.43 4.30
N ARG A 178 7.50 -16.48 3.48
CA ARG A 178 7.52 -17.23 2.21
C ARG A 178 7.24 -18.72 2.41
N LYS A 179 7.74 -19.32 3.48
CA LYS A 179 7.48 -20.73 3.83
C LYS A 179 6.00 -20.99 4.14
N GLN A 180 5.28 -20.01 4.70
CA GLN A 180 3.85 -20.14 5.04
C GLN A 180 2.91 -19.85 3.85
N ILE A 181 3.37 -19.13 2.83
CA ILE A 181 2.54 -18.78 1.66
C ILE A 181 1.92 -20.02 0.99
N PRO A 182 2.65 -21.11 0.68
CA PRO A 182 2.06 -22.29 0.05
C PRO A 182 0.88 -22.87 0.83
N GLU A 183 0.97 -22.94 2.16
CA GLU A 183 -0.11 -23.42 3.01
C GLU A 183 -1.32 -22.49 2.96
N ALA A 184 -1.12 -21.16 3.08
CA ALA A 184 -2.19 -20.18 2.98
C ALA A 184 -2.90 -20.23 1.61
N ARG A 185 -2.16 -20.49 0.52
CA ARG A 185 -2.74 -20.71 -0.80
C ARG A 185 -3.62 -21.95 -0.84
N GLN A 186 -3.18 -23.04 -0.22
CA GLN A 186 -3.95 -24.29 -0.16
C GLN A 186 -5.22 -24.11 0.69
N GLU A 187 -5.12 -23.45 1.83
CA GLU A 187 -6.29 -23.11 2.65
C GLU A 187 -7.31 -22.28 1.87
N LEU A 188 -6.85 -21.25 1.13
CA LEU A 188 -7.71 -20.45 0.28
C LEU A 188 -8.35 -21.30 -0.83
N LYS A 189 -7.58 -22.15 -1.50
CA LYS A 189 -8.06 -23.02 -2.58
C LYS A 189 -9.16 -23.99 -2.11
N LYS A 190 -9.00 -24.59 -0.93
CA LYS A 190 -9.96 -25.57 -0.37
C LYS A 190 -11.36 -25.02 -0.12
N ILE A 191 -11.49 -23.70 0.07
CA ILE A 191 -12.78 -23.05 0.35
C ILE A 191 -13.45 -22.47 -0.90
N LEU A 192 -12.79 -22.52 -2.06
CA LEU A 192 -13.38 -22.13 -3.34
C LEU A 192 -14.30 -23.25 -3.82
N THR A 193 -15.52 -22.90 -4.16
CA THR A 193 -16.59 -23.84 -4.50
C THR A 193 -16.95 -23.85 -5.98
N THR A 194 -16.42 -22.90 -6.77
CA THR A 194 -16.73 -22.80 -8.21
C THR A 194 -15.48 -22.57 -9.05
N PRO A 195 -15.44 -23.06 -10.31
CA PRO A 195 -14.33 -22.80 -11.24
C PRO A 195 -14.07 -21.31 -11.48
N ARG A 196 -15.10 -20.46 -11.37
CA ARG A 196 -14.97 -19.01 -11.49
C ARG A 196 -14.12 -18.42 -10.36
N GLN A 197 -14.37 -18.83 -9.13
CA GLN A 197 -13.61 -18.36 -7.97
C GLN A 197 -12.14 -18.77 -8.10
N GLU A 198 -11.90 -20.03 -8.47
CA GLU A 198 -10.55 -20.53 -8.76
C GLU A 198 -9.86 -19.73 -9.87
N ALA A 199 -10.54 -19.51 -10.99
CA ALA A 199 -9.98 -18.74 -12.11
C ALA A 199 -9.62 -17.30 -11.72
N VAL A 200 -10.46 -16.61 -10.94
CA VAL A 200 -10.17 -15.25 -10.47
C VAL A 200 -8.92 -15.25 -9.57
N PHE A 201 -8.84 -16.19 -8.62
CA PHE A 201 -7.66 -16.27 -7.73
C PHE A 201 -6.40 -16.76 -8.44
N LEU A 202 -6.54 -17.56 -9.50
CA LEU A 202 -5.44 -18.00 -10.35
C LEU A 202 -4.88 -16.83 -11.16
N VAL A 203 -5.75 -16.08 -11.85
CA VAL A 203 -5.37 -14.91 -12.67
C VAL A 203 -4.71 -13.82 -11.82
N THR A 204 -5.17 -13.64 -10.59
CA THR A 204 -4.58 -12.65 -9.66
C THR A 204 -3.32 -13.18 -8.96
N GLY A 205 -2.89 -14.42 -9.24
CA GLY A 205 -1.70 -15.04 -8.67
C GLY A 205 -1.81 -15.39 -7.18
N CYS A 206 -3.03 -15.41 -6.66
CA CYS A 206 -3.31 -15.78 -5.27
C CYS A 206 -3.17 -17.28 -5.06
N ILE A 207 -3.59 -18.10 -6.02
CA ILE A 207 -3.38 -19.55 -6.03
C ILE A 207 -2.54 -19.98 -7.22
N LYS A 208 -2.12 -21.26 -7.23
CA LYS A 208 -1.41 -21.91 -8.33
C LYS A 208 -2.19 -23.14 -8.82
#